data_AF-D3F083-F1
#
_entry.id   AF-D3F083-F1
#
_cell.length_a   1.000
_cell.length_b   1.000
_cell.length_c   1.000
_cell.angle_alpha   90.00
_cell.angle_beta   90.00
_cell.angle_gamma   90.00
#
_symmetry.space_group_name_H-M   'P 1'
#
loop_
_entity.id
_entity.type
_entity.pdbx_description
1 polymer ?
#
loop_
_entity_poly.entity_id
_entity_poly.type
_entity_poly.pdbx_seq_one_letter_code
_entity_poly.pdbx_strand_id
1 'polypeptide(L)'
;MASATDLVRRLRELPAAAPLRDVLDDDPTVHVVGGAVRDLLLGGQPLDLDLVVDGDVVAVASRLADGLGGELQVHDRFGTATVTAGGCSYDLVRARAETYARPGALPDVRPGTLAEDLRRRDFTVNAIAVTLGGRFETVPEAFDDLVARRLRVLHDASFRDDPTRLLRLVRYATRLGFAVEPATARLAAEAVAAGALGTVTGPRIGGELRLLLREPAVDEALAWVASWGGGDALVEGLSYDAELAAAALRLLPEDGRPDLLRLAVAGGGVGGRLLGRWLGELGFTARERDTVVGAARGAAGAAARLAAAAADGRPSAVAEALRGATPELAALAGALGGSVGVAGALGDPGAAGSGGAAGSVGAAGSVGAAGAAGAAGVAAAAAVEGAARRWLDGLRHVRLEIDGDDLRGAGVPQGEAIGRALAAALRAKLDGEAVGAEAELAAALAGV
;
A
#
# COMPACT_ATOMS: atom_id res chain seq x y z
N MET A 1 -16.66 -26.43 -3.83
CA MET A 1 -16.01 -26.13 -2.53
C MET A 1 -15.27 -27.37 -2.07
N ALA A 2 -14.13 -27.20 -1.38
CA ALA A 2 -13.48 -28.33 -0.71
C ALA A 2 -14.48 -28.98 0.27
N SER A 3 -14.60 -30.30 0.27
CA SER A 3 -15.38 -31.00 1.29
C SER A 3 -14.77 -30.75 2.68
N ALA A 4 -15.53 -30.92 3.76
CA ALA A 4 -14.98 -30.91 5.12
C ALA A 4 -13.75 -31.83 5.24
N THR A 5 -13.78 -32.97 4.57
CA THR A 5 -12.69 -33.94 4.46
C THR A 5 -11.48 -33.37 3.71
N ASP A 6 -11.68 -32.61 2.63
CA ASP A 6 -10.60 -31.95 1.88
C ASP A 6 -9.95 -30.83 2.69
N LEU A 7 -10.72 -30.08 3.49
CA LEU A 7 -10.15 -29.07 4.38
C LEU A 7 -9.26 -29.70 5.44
N VAL A 8 -9.75 -30.75 6.11
CA VAL A 8 -8.97 -31.46 7.12
C VAL A 8 -7.68 -32.00 6.50
N ARG A 9 -7.76 -32.58 5.31
CA ARG A 9 -6.57 -33.01 4.57
C ARG A 9 -5.60 -31.86 4.31
N ARG A 10 -6.07 -30.72 3.79
CA ARG A 10 -5.23 -29.53 3.51
C ARG A 10 -4.62 -28.94 4.77
N LEU A 11 -5.40 -28.82 5.85
CA LEU A 11 -4.91 -28.38 7.15
C LEU A 11 -3.78 -29.29 7.62
N ARG A 12 -3.97 -30.62 7.51
CA ARG A 12 -2.99 -31.64 7.90
C ARG A 12 -1.73 -31.65 7.04
N GLU A 13 -1.78 -31.14 5.82
CA GLU A 13 -0.65 -31.01 4.90
C GLU A 13 0.19 -29.74 5.15
N LEU A 14 -0.29 -28.80 5.97
CA LEU A 14 0.48 -27.61 6.31
C LEU A 14 1.68 -28.01 7.19
N PRO A 15 2.92 -27.56 6.86
CA PRO A 15 4.09 -27.84 7.68
C PRO A 15 3.93 -27.41 9.14
N ALA A 16 3.28 -26.26 9.37
CA ALA A 16 3.01 -25.76 10.72
C ALA A 16 2.00 -26.62 11.49
N ALA A 17 1.08 -27.31 10.81
CA ALA A 17 0.05 -28.12 11.47
C ALA A 17 0.56 -29.50 11.89
N ALA A 18 1.59 -30.05 11.25
CA ALA A 18 2.06 -31.40 11.55
C ALA A 18 2.48 -31.58 13.03
N PRO A 19 3.32 -30.71 13.63
CA PRO A 19 3.67 -30.83 15.06
C PRO A 19 2.46 -30.63 15.99
N LEU A 20 1.51 -29.77 15.62
CA LEU A 20 0.30 -29.56 16.41
C LEU A 20 -0.54 -30.84 16.52
N ARG A 21 -0.59 -31.64 15.45
CA ARG A 21 -1.37 -32.88 15.42
C ARG A 21 -0.83 -33.92 16.39
N ASP A 22 0.49 -34.09 16.44
CA ASP A 22 1.11 -35.11 17.29
C ASP A 22 0.74 -34.95 18.77
N VAL A 23 0.37 -33.72 19.18
CA VAL A 23 0.07 -33.38 20.57
C VAL A 23 -1.41 -33.03 20.81
N LEU A 24 -2.12 -32.47 19.81
CA LEU A 24 -3.42 -31.83 19.98
C LEU A 24 -4.53 -32.32 19.02
N ASP A 25 -4.33 -33.37 18.20
CA ASP A 25 -5.33 -33.81 17.17
C ASP A 25 -6.72 -34.08 17.78
N ASP A 26 -6.75 -34.66 18.99
CA ASP A 26 -7.98 -35.02 19.71
C ASP A 26 -8.47 -33.95 20.69
N ASP A 27 -7.80 -32.79 20.80
CA ASP A 27 -8.22 -31.76 21.75
C ASP A 27 -9.41 -30.96 21.19
N PRO A 28 -10.62 -31.06 21.80
CA PRO A 28 -11.79 -30.38 21.29
C PRO A 28 -11.81 -28.89 21.61
N THR A 29 -10.87 -28.38 22.41
CA THR A 29 -10.81 -26.97 22.84
C THR A 29 -9.92 -26.11 21.94
N VAL A 30 -9.08 -26.73 21.10
CA VAL A 30 -8.13 -26.03 20.22
C VAL A 30 -8.69 -25.92 18.81
N HIS A 31 -8.79 -24.68 18.34
CA HIS A 31 -9.40 -24.37 17.06
C HIS A 31 -8.48 -23.49 16.22
N VAL A 32 -8.31 -23.86 14.95
CA VAL A 32 -7.83 -22.94 13.92
C VAL A 32 -9.01 -22.05 13.54
N VAL A 33 -8.82 -20.74 13.48
CA VAL A 33 -9.90 -19.78 13.25
C VAL A 33 -9.59 -18.77 12.15
N GLY A 34 -10.60 -18.03 11.71
CA GLY A 34 -10.37 -16.78 11.00
C GLY A 34 -10.02 -16.93 9.52
N GLY A 35 -9.17 -16.01 9.06
CA GLY A 35 -8.72 -15.94 7.66
C GLY A 35 -7.99 -17.20 7.22
N ALA A 36 -7.31 -17.90 8.14
CA ALA A 36 -6.62 -19.14 7.82
C ALA A 36 -7.59 -20.24 7.36
N VAL A 37 -8.70 -20.42 8.09
CA VAL A 37 -9.73 -21.41 7.73
C VAL A 37 -10.42 -21.04 6.42
N ARG A 38 -10.75 -19.75 6.24
CA ARG A 38 -11.33 -19.23 4.99
C ARG A 38 -10.43 -19.51 3.80
N ASP A 39 -9.14 -19.19 3.91
CA ASP A 39 -8.18 -19.33 2.81
C ASP A 39 -7.98 -20.81 2.46
N LEU A 40 -7.94 -21.71 3.45
CA LEU A 40 -7.93 -23.17 3.23
C LEU A 40 -9.18 -23.68 2.50
N LEU A 41 -10.37 -23.20 2.89
CA LEU A 41 -11.64 -23.55 2.24
C LEU A 41 -11.68 -23.08 0.78
N LEU A 42 -11.07 -21.93 0.49
CA LEU A 42 -10.92 -21.39 -0.87
C LEU A 42 -9.76 -22.04 -1.66
N GLY A 43 -8.92 -22.84 -1.00
CA GLY A 43 -7.79 -23.53 -1.62
C GLY A 43 -6.50 -22.74 -1.71
N GLY A 44 -6.40 -21.65 -0.97
CA GLY A 44 -5.13 -21.02 -0.65
C GLY A 44 -4.36 -21.77 0.44
N GLN A 45 -3.15 -21.30 0.70
CA GLN A 45 -2.31 -21.71 1.83
C GLN A 45 -2.14 -20.50 2.76
N PRO A 46 -2.61 -20.57 4.01
CA PRO A 46 -2.38 -19.50 4.96
C PRO A 46 -0.89 -19.45 5.33
N LEU A 47 -0.36 -18.24 5.46
CA LEU A 47 1.02 -18.02 5.91
C LEU A 47 1.15 -18.23 7.42
N ASP A 48 0.11 -17.88 8.17
CA ASP A 48 0.04 -17.96 9.63
C ASP A 48 -1.22 -18.73 10.05
N LEU A 49 -1.12 -19.50 11.14
CA LEU A 49 -2.25 -20.21 11.75
C LEU A 49 -2.62 -19.57 13.08
N ASP A 50 -3.80 -18.96 13.14
CA ASP A 50 -4.36 -18.43 14.38
C ASP A 50 -5.02 -19.56 15.18
N LEU A 51 -4.47 -19.88 16.36
CA LEU A 51 -5.03 -20.87 17.27
C LEU A 51 -5.81 -20.19 18.40
N VAL A 52 -7.09 -20.56 18.52
CA VAL A 52 -7.95 -20.16 19.64
C VAL A 52 -8.23 -21.35 20.55
N VAL A 53 -8.06 -21.13 21.84
CA VAL A 53 -8.33 -22.12 22.89
C VAL A 53 -9.60 -21.73 23.65
N ASP A 54 -10.62 -22.58 23.58
CA ASP A 54 -11.83 -22.47 24.39
C ASP A 54 -11.60 -23.14 25.76
N GLY A 55 -10.96 -22.40 26.67
CA GLY A 55 -10.62 -22.90 28.00
C GLY A 55 -9.31 -22.36 28.55
N ASP A 56 -8.50 -23.25 29.13
CA ASP A 56 -7.21 -22.89 29.73
C ASP A 56 -6.08 -22.93 28.69
N VAL A 57 -5.74 -21.74 28.18
CA VAL A 57 -4.67 -21.56 27.19
C VAL A 57 -3.30 -21.97 27.74
N VAL A 58 -3.03 -21.78 29.03
CA VAL A 58 -1.74 -22.13 29.64
C VAL A 58 -1.60 -23.64 29.73
N ALA A 59 -2.67 -24.33 30.14
CA ALA A 59 -2.66 -25.79 30.18
C ALA A 59 -2.42 -26.40 28.79
N VAL A 60 -3.08 -25.89 27.75
CA VAL A 60 -2.87 -26.35 26.37
C VAL A 60 -1.45 -26.06 25.89
N ALA A 61 -0.96 -24.84 26.13
CA ALA A 61 0.37 -24.43 25.69
C ALA A 61 1.49 -25.20 26.40
N SER A 62 1.37 -25.50 27.69
CA SER A 62 2.31 -26.36 28.42
C SER A 62 2.37 -27.76 27.83
N ARG A 63 1.21 -28.40 27.59
CA ARG A 63 1.19 -29.73 26.95
C ARG A 63 1.83 -29.70 25.55
N LEU A 64 1.60 -28.63 24.79
CA LEU A 64 2.20 -28.47 23.47
C LEU A 64 3.73 -28.32 23.54
N ALA A 65 4.22 -27.49 24.46
CA ALA A 65 5.65 -27.30 24.68
C ALA A 65 6.32 -28.60 25.13
N ASP A 66 5.73 -29.31 26.09
CA ASP A 66 6.23 -30.61 26.58
C ASP A 66 6.24 -31.67 25.47
N GLY A 67 5.15 -31.76 24.69
CA GLY A 67 5.02 -32.74 23.60
C GLY A 67 5.98 -32.50 22.44
N LEU A 68 6.35 -31.24 22.17
CA LEU A 68 7.27 -30.87 21.09
C LEU A 68 8.71 -30.64 21.56
N GLY A 69 8.98 -30.69 22.87
CA GLY A 69 10.28 -30.31 23.45
C GLY A 69 10.63 -28.83 23.19
N GLY A 70 9.63 -27.95 23.22
CA GLY A 70 9.75 -26.53 22.92
C GLY A 70 9.82 -25.63 24.16
N GLU A 71 10.01 -24.33 23.92
CA GLU A 71 9.97 -23.29 24.94
C GLU A 71 8.58 -22.64 25.01
N LEU A 72 8.04 -22.51 26.23
CA LEU A 72 6.77 -21.83 26.50
C LEU A 72 7.00 -20.43 27.03
N GLN A 73 6.35 -19.45 26.40
CA GLN A 73 6.23 -18.08 26.90
C GLN A 73 4.76 -17.75 27.18
N VAL A 74 4.42 -17.48 28.45
CA VAL A 74 3.06 -17.14 28.86
C VAL A 74 2.90 -15.62 28.99
N HIS A 75 1.81 -15.10 28.43
CA HIS A 75 1.42 -13.70 28.53
C HIS A 75 0.04 -13.58 29.19
N ASP A 76 0.01 -13.83 30.51
CA ASP A 76 -1.22 -13.97 31.29
C ASP A 76 -2.15 -12.75 31.21
N ARG A 77 -1.57 -11.55 31.16
CA ARG A 77 -2.32 -10.28 31.01
C ARG A 77 -3.20 -10.23 29.75
N PHE A 78 -2.83 -10.96 28.70
CA PHE A 78 -3.53 -10.95 27.42
C PHE A 78 -4.25 -12.26 27.13
N GLY A 79 -4.15 -13.25 28.03
CA GLY A 79 -4.68 -14.58 27.80
C GLY A 79 -4.06 -15.25 26.57
N THR A 80 -2.77 -15.01 26.32
CA THR A 80 -2.03 -15.61 25.21
C THR A 80 -0.82 -16.38 25.69
N ALA A 81 -0.42 -17.38 24.92
CA ALA A 81 0.80 -18.14 25.15
C ALA A 81 1.46 -18.45 23.81
N THR A 82 2.78 -18.38 23.76
CA THR A 82 3.58 -18.69 22.58
C THR A 82 4.43 -19.92 22.88
N VAL A 83 4.40 -20.91 22.00
CA VAL A 83 5.25 -22.10 22.07
C VAL A 83 6.21 -22.09 20.89
N THR A 84 7.51 -22.11 21.17
CA THR A 84 8.55 -22.19 20.14
C THR A 84 9.14 -23.59 20.12
N ALA A 85 8.97 -24.32 19.02
CA ALA A 85 9.46 -25.70 18.89
C ALA A 85 9.83 -26.03 17.44
N GLY A 86 10.95 -26.75 17.24
CA GLY A 86 11.33 -27.25 15.90
C GLY A 86 11.55 -26.18 14.83
N GLY A 87 11.86 -24.93 15.22
CA GLY A 87 11.97 -23.80 14.30
C GLY A 87 10.63 -23.13 13.94
N CYS A 88 9.52 -23.56 14.55
CA CYS A 88 8.20 -22.95 14.42
C CYS A 88 7.82 -22.19 15.71
N SER A 89 6.96 -21.17 15.56
CA SER A 89 6.33 -20.43 16.66
C SER A 89 4.82 -20.61 16.57
N TYR A 90 4.19 -20.98 17.68
CA TYR A 90 2.76 -21.22 17.80
C TYR A 90 2.14 -20.25 18.79
N ASP A 91 1.31 -19.34 18.30
CA ASP A 91 0.58 -18.41 19.15
C ASP A 91 -0.81 -18.95 19.48
N LEU A 92 -1.04 -19.24 20.76
CA LEU A 92 -2.32 -19.68 21.31
C LEU A 92 -3.00 -18.50 22.00
N VAL A 93 -4.25 -18.24 21.63
CA VAL A 93 -5.05 -17.15 22.17
C VAL A 93 -6.28 -17.73 22.85
N ARG A 94 -6.58 -17.30 24.07
CA ARG A 94 -7.82 -17.69 24.74
C ARG A 94 -9.04 -17.10 24.02
N ALA A 95 -10.09 -17.91 23.87
CA ALA A 95 -11.39 -17.42 23.41
C ALA A 95 -11.89 -16.29 24.32
N ARG A 96 -12.42 -15.24 23.69
CA ARG A 96 -12.74 -13.99 24.39
C ARG A 96 -13.99 -13.33 23.83
N ALA A 97 -14.69 -12.63 24.71
CA ALA A 97 -15.75 -11.71 24.35
C ALA A 97 -15.22 -10.27 24.40
N GLU A 98 -15.76 -9.42 23.55
CA GLU A 98 -15.41 -8.00 23.47
C GLU A 98 -16.64 -7.14 23.69
N THR A 99 -16.46 -6.04 24.43
CA THR A 99 -17.48 -5.00 24.56
C THR A 99 -16.85 -3.64 24.28
N TYR A 100 -17.62 -2.74 23.68
CA TYR A 100 -17.13 -1.43 23.23
C TYR A 100 -17.83 -0.35 24.06
N ALA A 101 -17.06 0.37 24.88
CA ALA A 101 -17.60 1.42 25.75
C ALA A 101 -18.18 2.60 24.95
N ARG A 102 -17.61 2.85 23.76
CA ARG A 102 -18.07 3.86 22.79
C ARG A 102 -17.57 3.47 21.39
N PRO A 103 -18.17 4.02 20.32
CA PRO A 103 -17.70 3.80 18.95
C PRO A 103 -16.20 4.06 18.78
N GLY A 104 -15.50 3.15 18.10
CA GLY A 104 -14.07 3.26 17.80
C GLY A 104 -13.10 3.09 18.98
N ALA A 105 -13.60 2.88 20.20
CA ALA A 105 -12.78 2.59 21.36
C ALA A 105 -12.08 1.23 21.23
N LEU A 106 -10.99 1.07 21.97
CA LEU A 106 -10.44 -0.27 22.19
C LEU A 106 -11.48 -1.10 22.95
N PRO A 107 -11.67 -2.37 22.57
CA PRO A 107 -12.61 -3.23 23.26
C PRO A 107 -12.12 -3.53 24.68
N ASP A 108 -13.06 -3.61 25.61
CA ASP A 108 -12.84 -4.30 26.88
C ASP A 108 -12.96 -5.81 26.62
N VAL A 109 -11.89 -6.53 26.94
CA VAL A 109 -11.71 -7.95 26.60
C VAL A 109 -11.88 -8.78 27.86
N ARG A 110 -12.77 -9.75 27.81
CA ARG A 110 -12.95 -10.75 28.88
C ARG A 110 -12.84 -12.17 28.35
N PRO A 111 -12.45 -13.15 29.18
CA PRO A 111 -12.60 -14.56 28.83
C PRO A 111 -14.03 -14.87 28.37
N GLY A 112 -14.15 -15.69 27.33
CA GLY A 112 -15.42 -16.06 26.72
C GLY A 112 -15.35 -17.41 26.04
N THR A 113 -16.50 -17.85 25.54
CA THR A 113 -16.64 -19.09 24.75
C THR A 113 -16.17 -18.90 23.32
N LEU A 114 -15.90 -20.00 22.60
CA LEU A 114 -15.59 -19.93 21.16
C LEU A 114 -16.70 -19.22 20.37
N ALA A 115 -17.97 -19.51 20.70
CA ALA A 115 -19.11 -18.88 20.04
C ALA A 115 -19.14 -17.34 20.25
N GLU A 116 -18.73 -16.83 21.41
CA GLU A 116 -18.57 -15.38 21.64
C GLU A 116 -17.40 -14.81 20.83
N ASP A 117 -16.28 -15.55 20.75
CA ASP A 117 -15.11 -15.15 19.95
C ASP A 117 -15.43 -15.06 18.44
N LEU A 118 -16.24 -15.98 17.92
CA LEU A 118 -16.66 -15.95 16.53
C LEU A 118 -17.60 -14.78 16.26
N ARG A 119 -18.54 -14.48 17.17
CA ARG A 119 -19.53 -13.39 17.00
C ARG A 119 -18.94 -11.97 17.05
N ARG A 120 -17.78 -11.78 17.69
CA ARG A 120 -17.11 -10.46 17.74
C ARG A 120 -16.31 -10.12 16.48
N ARG A 121 -16.14 -11.07 15.55
CA ARG A 121 -15.32 -10.89 14.33
C ARG A 121 -15.99 -9.93 13.34
N ASP A 122 -15.22 -9.56 12.33
CA ASP A 122 -15.61 -8.55 11.35
C ASP A 122 -16.66 -9.06 10.34
N PHE A 123 -16.41 -10.20 9.71
CA PHE A 123 -17.24 -10.75 8.63
C PHE A 123 -17.54 -12.24 8.82
N THR A 124 -18.70 -12.68 8.33
CA THR A 124 -19.19 -14.08 8.38
C THR A 124 -18.15 -15.08 7.89
N VAL A 125 -17.50 -14.77 6.76
CA VAL A 125 -16.46 -15.60 6.14
C VAL A 125 -15.18 -15.74 6.96
N ASN A 126 -14.96 -14.87 7.95
CA ASN A 126 -13.85 -14.94 8.91
C ASN A 126 -14.29 -15.52 10.26
N ALA A 127 -15.57 -15.84 10.43
CA ALA A 127 -16.15 -16.37 11.67
C ALA A 127 -16.40 -17.88 11.55
N ILE A 128 -15.34 -18.59 11.13
CA ILE A 128 -15.28 -20.03 10.97
C ILE A 128 -14.12 -20.55 11.83
N ALA A 129 -14.40 -21.56 12.64
CA ALA A 129 -13.44 -22.30 13.44
C ALA A 129 -13.44 -23.78 13.02
N VAL A 130 -12.28 -24.41 13.10
CA VAL A 130 -12.12 -25.84 12.88
C VAL A 130 -11.10 -26.41 13.87
N THR A 131 -11.46 -27.50 14.53
CA THR A 131 -10.51 -28.28 15.34
C THR A 131 -9.50 -29.01 14.45
N LEU A 132 -8.35 -29.42 15.00
CA LEU A 132 -7.36 -30.21 14.25
C LEU A 132 -7.93 -31.56 13.78
N GLY A 133 -8.82 -32.16 14.57
CA GLY A 133 -9.61 -33.35 14.22
C GLY A 133 -10.73 -33.12 13.19
N GLY A 134 -11.00 -31.87 12.79
CA GLY A 134 -11.90 -31.56 11.68
C GLY A 134 -13.36 -31.23 12.01
N ARG A 135 -13.68 -31.03 13.29
CA ARG A 135 -14.99 -30.52 13.71
C ARG A 135 -15.05 -29.00 13.50
N PHE A 136 -16.09 -28.52 12.83
CA PHE A 136 -16.33 -27.09 12.59
C PHE A 136 -17.24 -26.46 13.64
N GLU A 137 -17.00 -25.17 13.91
CA GLU A 137 -17.93 -24.28 14.59
C GLU A 137 -17.99 -22.95 13.82
N THR A 138 -19.18 -22.45 13.51
CA THR A 138 -19.35 -21.24 12.71
C THR A 138 -20.50 -20.39 13.21
N VAL A 139 -20.52 -19.12 12.80
CA VAL A 139 -21.73 -18.31 12.87
C VAL A 139 -22.73 -18.72 11.78
N PRO A 140 -24.02 -18.34 11.91
CA PRO A 140 -24.99 -18.46 10.83
C PRO A 140 -24.49 -17.83 9.52
N GLU A 141 -24.92 -18.40 8.39
CA GLU A 141 -24.58 -17.97 7.01
C GLU A 141 -23.09 -17.96 6.62
N ALA A 142 -22.14 -18.28 7.52
CA ALA A 142 -20.71 -18.22 7.23
C ALA A 142 -20.30 -19.08 6.00
N PHE A 143 -20.78 -20.33 5.95
CA PHE A 143 -20.52 -21.19 4.80
C PHE A 143 -21.29 -20.73 3.56
N ASP A 144 -22.55 -20.31 3.71
CA ASP A 144 -23.37 -19.86 2.57
C ASP A 144 -22.78 -18.62 1.90
N ASP A 145 -22.30 -17.65 2.70
CA ASP A 145 -21.62 -16.46 2.21
C ASP A 145 -20.27 -16.80 1.60
N LEU A 146 -19.53 -17.78 2.15
CA LEU A 146 -18.29 -18.25 1.55
C LEU A 146 -18.53 -18.91 0.18
N VAL A 147 -19.54 -19.77 0.06
CA VAL A 147 -19.97 -20.38 -1.21
C VAL A 147 -20.38 -19.29 -2.20
N ALA A 148 -21.20 -18.34 -1.74
CA ALA A 148 -21.73 -17.25 -2.55
C ALA A 148 -20.72 -16.12 -2.83
N ARG A 149 -19.49 -16.23 -2.31
CA ARG A 149 -18.44 -15.18 -2.39
C ARG A 149 -18.96 -13.82 -1.94
N ARG A 150 -19.55 -13.79 -0.75
CA ARG A 150 -20.22 -12.61 -0.17
C ARG A 150 -19.52 -12.17 1.12
N LEU A 151 -19.33 -10.86 1.29
CA LEU A 151 -18.89 -10.26 2.54
C LEU A 151 -20.10 -9.69 3.28
N ARG A 152 -20.37 -10.22 4.48
CA ARG A 152 -21.42 -9.79 5.38
C ARG A 152 -20.86 -9.53 6.77
N VAL A 153 -21.24 -8.42 7.41
CA VAL A 153 -20.91 -8.18 8.82
C VAL A 153 -21.75 -9.04 9.76
N LEU A 154 -21.25 -9.28 10.98
CA LEU A 154 -21.94 -10.13 11.96
C LEU A 154 -23.09 -9.44 12.70
N HIS A 155 -23.12 -8.11 12.71
CA HIS A 155 -24.16 -7.31 13.36
C HIS A 155 -24.18 -5.88 12.80
N ASP A 156 -25.33 -5.22 12.93
CA ASP A 156 -25.57 -3.86 12.37
C ASP A 156 -24.61 -2.80 12.93
N ALA A 157 -24.17 -2.97 14.18
CA ALA A 157 -23.22 -2.06 14.83
C ALA A 157 -21.76 -2.28 14.43
N SER A 158 -21.43 -3.24 13.54
CA SER A 158 -20.04 -3.67 13.26
C SER A 158 -19.09 -2.52 12.91
N PHE A 159 -19.48 -1.63 11.98
CA PHE A 159 -18.65 -0.48 11.59
C PHE A 159 -18.66 0.66 12.63
N ARG A 160 -19.64 0.69 13.53
CA ARG A 160 -19.70 1.65 14.63
C ARG A 160 -18.77 1.22 15.76
N ASP A 161 -18.80 -0.06 16.12
CA ASP A 161 -17.98 -0.63 17.18
C ASP A 161 -16.51 -0.55 16.78
N ASP A 162 -16.17 -0.96 15.56
CA ASP A 162 -14.82 -0.83 15.01
C ASP A 162 -14.81 -0.28 13.58
N PRO A 163 -14.69 1.05 13.41
CA PRO A 163 -14.64 1.69 12.10
C PRO A 163 -13.48 1.25 11.21
N THR A 164 -12.42 0.66 11.77
CA THR A 164 -11.32 0.10 10.96
C THR A 164 -11.80 -1.02 10.04
N ARG A 165 -12.94 -1.66 10.36
CA ARG A 165 -13.61 -2.65 9.51
C ARG A 165 -14.03 -2.11 8.15
N LEU A 166 -14.16 -0.80 7.97
CA LEU A 166 -14.38 -0.19 6.64
C LEU A 166 -13.18 -0.44 5.71
N LEU A 167 -11.96 -0.20 6.19
CA LEU A 167 -10.74 -0.47 5.42
C LEU A 167 -10.56 -1.98 5.20
N ARG A 168 -10.91 -2.80 6.20
CA ARG A 168 -10.90 -4.27 6.07
C ARG A 168 -11.94 -4.77 5.07
N LEU A 169 -13.12 -4.14 4.99
CA LEU A 169 -14.14 -4.47 4.00
C LEU A 169 -13.59 -4.29 2.59
N VAL A 170 -13.01 -3.13 2.29
CA VAL A 170 -12.40 -2.85 0.99
C VAL A 170 -11.28 -3.86 0.72
N ARG A 171 -10.39 -4.06 1.70
CA ARG A 171 -9.27 -4.99 1.59
C ARG A 171 -9.72 -6.41 1.26
N TYR A 172 -10.70 -6.95 1.96
CA TYR A 172 -11.19 -8.30 1.70
C TYR A 172 -12.01 -8.39 0.41
N ALA A 173 -12.79 -7.36 0.08
CA ALA A 173 -13.59 -7.35 -1.14
C ALA A 173 -12.69 -7.43 -2.37
N THR A 174 -11.64 -6.61 -2.43
CA THR A 174 -10.70 -6.58 -3.55
C THR A 174 -9.74 -7.78 -3.55
N ARG A 175 -9.18 -8.16 -2.39
CA ARG A 175 -8.28 -9.34 -2.28
C ARG A 175 -8.98 -10.64 -2.68
N LEU A 176 -10.21 -10.85 -2.21
CA LEU A 176 -10.93 -12.11 -2.41
C LEU A 176 -11.81 -12.10 -3.67
N GLY A 177 -12.07 -10.91 -4.25
CA GLY A 177 -13.05 -10.73 -5.33
C GLY A 177 -14.48 -11.03 -4.87
N PHE A 178 -14.80 -10.74 -3.61
CA PHE A 178 -16.12 -11.02 -3.03
C PHE A 178 -17.04 -9.82 -3.18
N ALA A 179 -18.32 -10.08 -3.45
CA ALA A 179 -19.34 -9.05 -3.45
C ALA A 179 -19.72 -8.65 -2.03
N VAL A 180 -19.95 -7.36 -1.79
CA VAL A 180 -20.45 -6.89 -0.49
C VAL A 180 -21.97 -7.12 -0.43
N GLU A 181 -22.43 -7.69 0.66
CA GLU A 181 -23.87 -7.90 0.92
C GLU A 181 -24.61 -6.56 0.99
N PRO A 182 -25.82 -6.41 0.39
CA PRO A 182 -26.48 -5.11 0.27
C PRO A 182 -26.71 -4.36 1.60
N ALA A 183 -27.10 -5.05 2.68
CA ALA A 183 -27.26 -4.40 3.97
C ALA A 183 -25.91 -3.94 4.53
N THR A 184 -24.87 -4.78 4.40
CA THR A 184 -23.48 -4.45 4.77
C THR A 184 -22.97 -3.23 4.00
N ALA A 185 -23.23 -3.14 2.69
CA ALA A 185 -22.84 -1.99 1.88
C ALA A 185 -23.54 -0.71 2.34
N ARG A 186 -24.83 -0.78 2.68
CA ARG A 186 -25.58 0.35 3.25
C ARG A 186 -25.00 0.79 4.60
N LEU A 187 -24.74 -0.15 5.51
CA LEU A 187 -24.14 0.14 6.82
C LEU A 187 -22.74 0.77 6.69
N ALA A 188 -21.94 0.31 5.72
CA ALA A 188 -20.64 0.90 5.43
C ALA A 188 -20.76 2.35 4.95
N ALA A 189 -21.69 2.60 4.02
CA ALA A 189 -21.94 3.95 3.50
C ALA A 189 -22.45 4.90 4.60
N GLU A 190 -23.35 4.45 5.47
CA GLU A 190 -23.84 5.21 6.62
C GLU A 190 -22.70 5.54 7.60
N ALA A 191 -21.83 4.58 7.90
CA ALA A 191 -20.69 4.79 8.80
C ALA A 191 -19.66 5.77 8.21
N VAL A 192 -19.40 5.70 6.90
CA VAL A 192 -18.55 6.66 6.19
C VAL A 192 -19.15 8.06 6.25
N ALA A 193 -20.44 8.21 5.92
CA ALA A 193 -21.13 9.50 5.95
C ALA A 193 -21.19 10.11 7.36
N ALA A 194 -21.25 9.27 8.40
CA ALA A 194 -21.21 9.69 9.79
C ALA A 194 -19.79 10.02 10.31
N GLY A 195 -18.76 9.93 9.47
CA GLY A 195 -17.37 10.19 9.86
C GLY A 195 -16.81 9.17 10.85
N ALA A 196 -17.30 7.91 10.84
CA ALA A 196 -16.96 6.91 11.85
C ALA A 196 -15.45 6.67 12.00
N LEU A 197 -14.68 6.75 10.90
CA LEU A 197 -13.22 6.63 10.95
C LEU A 197 -12.57 7.67 11.88
N GLY A 198 -13.15 8.86 12.03
CA GLY A 198 -12.64 9.91 12.94
C GLY A 198 -12.77 9.56 14.43
N THR A 199 -13.51 8.52 14.77
CA THR A 199 -13.63 8.03 16.16
C THR A 199 -12.47 7.12 16.58
N VAL A 200 -11.62 6.72 15.62
CA VAL A 200 -10.48 5.83 15.83
C VAL A 200 -9.18 6.62 15.80
N THR A 201 -8.19 6.19 16.59
CA THR A 201 -6.87 6.82 16.57
C THR A 201 -6.18 6.65 15.22
N GLY A 202 -5.48 7.69 14.75
CA GLY A 202 -4.78 7.68 13.47
C GLY A 202 -3.84 6.47 13.28
N PRO A 203 -3.04 6.02 14.27
CA PRO A 203 -2.19 4.84 14.11
C PRO A 203 -2.93 3.54 13.79
N ARG A 204 -4.18 3.35 14.26
CA ARG A 204 -4.99 2.17 13.92
C ARG A 204 -5.44 2.22 12.46
N ILE A 205 -5.86 3.39 11.98
CA ILE A 205 -6.20 3.62 10.56
C ILE A 205 -4.96 3.42 9.69
N GLY A 206 -3.82 3.99 10.10
CA GLY A 206 -2.56 3.85 9.39
C GLY A 206 -2.02 2.41 9.38
N GLY A 207 -2.36 1.59 10.38
CA GLY A 207 -2.09 0.16 10.39
C GLY A 207 -2.85 -0.58 9.29
N GLU A 208 -4.18 -0.39 9.21
CA GLU A 208 -5.00 -1.02 8.17
C GLU A 208 -4.68 -0.48 6.77
N LEU A 209 -4.37 0.82 6.63
CA LEU A 209 -3.94 1.40 5.35
C LEU A 209 -2.63 0.75 4.85
N ARG A 210 -1.66 0.51 5.74
CA ARG A 210 -0.43 -0.21 5.37
C ARG A 210 -0.68 -1.65 4.96
N LEU A 211 -1.63 -2.34 5.60
CA LEU A 211 -2.04 -3.67 5.18
C LEU A 211 -2.68 -3.63 3.78
N LEU A 212 -3.58 -2.68 3.53
CA LEU A 212 -4.21 -2.46 2.23
C LEU A 212 -3.16 -2.18 1.13
N LEU A 213 -2.14 -1.38 1.42
CA LEU A 213 -1.06 -1.06 0.47
C LEU A 213 -0.17 -2.27 0.09
N ARG A 214 -0.25 -3.37 0.83
CA ARG A 214 0.51 -4.61 0.55
C ARG A 214 -0.30 -5.63 -0.24
N GLU A 215 -1.57 -5.37 -0.48
CA GLU A 215 -2.45 -6.32 -1.17
C GLU A 215 -2.24 -6.26 -2.69
N PRO A 216 -2.43 -7.37 -3.42
CA PRO A 216 -2.24 -7.39 -4.88
C PRO A 216 -3.14 -6.40 -5.62
N ALA A 217 -4.40 -6.23 -5.16
CA ALA A 217 -5.40 -5.34 -5.75
C ALA A 217 -5.43 -3.95 -5.07
N VAL A 218 -4.26 -3.41 -4.71
CA VAL A 218 -4.12 -2.12 -4.01
C VAL A 218 -4.73 -0.95 -4.80
N ASP A 219 -4.64 -0.97 -6.14
CA ASP A 219 -5.11 0.12 -6.98
C ASP A 219 -6.64 0.27 -6.94
N GLU A 220 -7.36 -0.85 -7.01
CA GLU A 220 -8.82 -0.90 -6.83
C GLU A 220 -9.22 -0.50 -5.39
N ALA A 221 -8.46 -0.97 -4.41
CA ALA A 221 -8.71 -0.66 -3.01
C ALA A 221 -8.54 0.83 -2.69
N LEU A 222 -7.48 1.47 -3.21
CA LEU A 222 -7.26 2.91 -3.04
C LEU A 222 -8.31 3.75 -3.78
N ALA A 223 -8.73 3.33 -4.98
CA ALA A 223 -9.82 3.99 -5.70
C ALA A 223 -11.14 3.95 -4.90
N TRP A 224 -11.45 2.82 -4.27
CA TRP A 224 -12.63 2.70 -3.41
C TRP A 224 -12.52 3.56 -2.14
N VAL A 225 -11.38 3.55 -1.46
CA VAL A 225 -11.18 4.41 -0.28
C VAL A 225 -11.29 5.89 -0.67
N ALA A 226 -10.71 6.29 -1.81
CA ALA A 226 -10.82 7.66 -2.32
C ALA A 226 -12.27 8.05 -2.66
N SER A 227 -13.10 7.10 -3.12
CA SER A 227 -14.52 7.37 -3.45
C SER A 227 -15.39 7.71 -2.24
N TRP A 228 -14.89 7.53 -1.01
CA TRP A 228 -15.59 7.96 0.21
C TRP A 228 -15.60 9.48 0.40
N GLY A 229 -14.89 10.24 -0.46
CA GLY A 229 -15.11 11.68 -0.63
C GLY A 229 -14.38 12.59 0.36
N GLY A 230 -13.50 12.06 1.20
CA GLY A 230 -12.80 12.84 2.23
C GLY A 230 -13.72 13.27 3.38
N GLY A 231 -13.20 13.28 4.60
CA GLY A 231 -13.88 13.62 5.86
C GLY A 231 -12.87 13.59 7.02
N ASP A 232 -13.29 13.77 8.28
CA ASP A 232 -12.33 14.00 9.39
C ASP A 232 -11.17 13.00 9.51
N ALA A 233 -11.35 11.74 9.08
CA ALA A 233 -10.29 10.73 9.06
C ALA A 233 -9.68 10.41 7.68
N LEU A 234 -10.35 10.78 6.58
CA LEU A 234 -9.79 10.68 5.22
C LEU A 234 -9.54 12.09 4.72
N VAL A 235 -8.30 12.45 4.45
CA VAL A 235 -7.97 13.83 4.07
C VAL A 235 -8.77 14.32 2.85
N GLU A 236 -9.32 15.53 2.94
CA GLU A 236 -10.05 16.17 1.82
C GLU A 236 -9.13 16.32 0.59
N GLY A 237 -9.67 16.03 -0.59
CA GLY A 237 -8.93 16.08 -1.85
C GLY A 237 -8.15 14.79 -2.18
N LEU A 238 -8.34 13.72 -1.41
CA LEU A 238 -7.84 12.40 -1.76
C LEU A 238 -8.57 11.90 -3.03
N SER A 239 -7.80 11.48 -4.03
CA SER A 239 -8.28 10.86 -5.26
C SER A 239 -7.41 9.65 -5.58
N TYR A 240 -7.69 8.88 -6.63
CA TYR A 240 -6.74 7.87 -7.08
C TYR A 240 -6.81 7.68 -8.59
N ASP A 241 -5.67 7.85 -9.26
CA ASP A 241 -5.50 7.61 -10.68
C ASP A 241 -4.67 6.33 -10.88
N ALA A 242 -5.36 5.23 -11.19
CA ALA A 242 -4.74 3.92 -11.36
C ALA A 242 -3.84 3.86 -12.60
N GLU A 243 -4.14 4.61 -13.66
CA GLU A 243 -3.33 4.64 -14.88
C GLU A 243 -2.02 5.37 -14.63
N LEU A 244 -2.07 6.51 -13.94
CA LEU A 244 -0.89 7.24 -13.53
C LEU A 244 -0.02 6.42 -12.56
N ALA A 245 -0.63 5.76 -11.59
CA ALA A 245 0.09 4.88 -10.66
C ALA A 245 0.80 3.74 -11.42
N ALA A 246 0.10 3.05 -12.34
CA ALA A 246 0.69 2.00 -13.15
C ALA A 246 1.83 2.51 -14.03
N ALA A 247 1.70 3.70 -14.63
CA ALA A 247 2.76 4.31 -15.42
C ALA A 247 4.00 4.65 -14.57
N ALA A 248 3.81 5.21 -13.38
CA ALA A 248 4.91 5.53 -12.47
C ALA A 248 5.59 4.26 -11.93
N LEU A 249 4.83 3.22 -11.60
CA LEU A 249 5.37 1.94 -11.12
C LEU A 249 6.24 1.23 -12.16
N ARG A 250 5.95 1.38 -13.46
CA ARG A 250 6.82 0.86 -14.54
C ARG A 250 8.20 1.52 -14.59
N LEU A 251 8.33 2.72 -14.02
CA LEU A 251 9.60 3.45 -13.93
C LEU A 251 10.29 3.25 -12.58
N LEU A 252 9.54 2.92 -11.54
CA LEU A 252 10.06 2.83 -10.19
C LEU A 252 11.11 1.69 -10.08
N PRO A 253 12.33 1.99 -9.61
CA PRO A 253 13.39 0.99 -9.44
C PRO A 253 13.14 0.09 -8.21
N GLU A 254 13.92 -0.99 -8.08
CA GLU A 254 13.79 -1.96 -6.98
C GLU A 254 14.01 -1.36 -5.58
N ASP A 255 14.84 -0.32 -5.46
CA ASP A 255 15.09 0.41 -4.22
C ASP A 255 14.06 1.52 -3.94
N GLY A 256 13.08 1.69 -4.84
CA GLY A 256 11.93 2.56 -4.64
C GLY A 256 10.85 1.91 -3.76
N ARG A 257 9.89 2.72 -3.31
CA ARG A 257 8.78 2.28 -2.45
C ARG A 257 7.42 2.36 -3.16
N PRO A 258 6.92 1.24 -3.74
CA PRO A 258 5.64 1.21 -4.45
C PRO A 258 4.45 1.67 -3.63
N ASP A 259 4.45 1.38 -2.33
CA ASP A 259 3.40 1.79 -1.39
C ASP A 259 3.37 3.31 -1.20
N LEU A 260 4.52 3.94 -1.02
CA LEU A 260 4.62 5.40 -0.88
C LEU A 260 4.34 6.12 -2.19
N LEU A 261 4.74 5.56 -3.33
CA LEU A 261 4.41 6.10 -4.65
C LEU A 261 2.89 6.14 -4.86
N ARG A 262 2.17 5.07 -4.53
CA ARG A 262 0.70 5.04 -4.63
C ARG A 262 0.03 6.02 -3.69
N LEU A 263 0.53 6.18 -2.47
CA LEU A 263 0.06 7.25 -1.58
C LEU A 263 0.32 8.64 -2.14
N ALA A 264 1.43 8.84 -2.86
CA ALA A 264 1.74 10.12 -3.49
C ALA A 264 0.78 10.42 -4.65
N VAL A 265 0.43 9.41 -5.46
CA VAL A 265 -0.64 9.51 -6.46
C VAL A 265 -1.96 9.85 -5.78
N ALA A 266 -2.29 9.14 -4.70
CA ALA A 266 -3.55 9.35 -4.00
C ALA A 266 -3.69 10.76 -3.40
N GLY A 267 -2.58 11.27 -2.85
CA GLY A 267 -2.48 12.57 -2.22
C GLY A 267 -2.25 13.75 -3.19
N GLY A 268 -2.24 13.53 -4.51
CA GLY A 268 -1.91 14.57 -5.49
C GLY A 268 -2.81 15.81 -5.41
N GLY A 269 -4.10 15.61 -5.12
CA GLY A 269 -5.10 16.68 -4.92
C GLY A 269 -5.01 17.38 -3.56
N VAL A 270 -4.23 16.85 -2.62
CA VAL A 270 -4.17 17.32 -1.24
C VAL A 270 -3.08 18.38 -1.07
N GLY A 271 -3.37 19.45 -0.32
CA GLY A 271 -2.37 20.46 0.02
C GLY A 271 -1.21 19.87 0.84
N GLY A 272 0.05 20.12 0.46
CA GLY A 272 1.21 19.43 1.03
C GLY A 272 1.35 19.48 2.55
N ARG A 273 1.01 20.63 3.19
CA ARG A 273 1.00 20.75 4.66
C ARG A 273 -0.06 19.86 5.31
N LEU A 274 -1.23 19.78 4.68
CA LEU A 274 -2.34 18.95 5.16
C LEU A 274 -2.02 17.47 4.97
N LEU A 275 -1.51 17.08 3.80
CA LEU A 275 -1.08 15.71 3.50
C LEU A 275 -0.01 15.23 4.49
N GLY A 276 1.01 16.06 4.76
CA GLY A 276 2.05 15.75 5.74
C GLY A 276 1.52 15.58 7.16
N ARG A 277 0.57 16.44 7.59
CA ARG A 277 -0.07 16.30 8.91
C ARG A 277 -0.86 15.00 9.00
N TRP A 278 -1.72 14.72 8.02
CA TRP A 278 -2.58 13.54 7.99
C TRP A 278 -1.75 12.25 8.03
N LEU A 279 -0.71 12.13 7.21
CA LEU A 279 0.21 10.98 7.26
C LEU A 279 0.92 10.87 8.62
N GLY A 280 1.22 11.99 9.27
CA GLY A 280 1.78 12.02 10.63
C GLY A 280 0.82 11.45 11.68
N GLU A 281 -0.45 11.84 11.61
CA GLU A 281 -1.51 11.31 12.47
C GLU A 281 -1.73 9.81 12.25
N LEU A 282 -1.61 9.34 11.00
CA LEU A 282 -1.60 7.91 10.65
C LEU A 282 -0.34 7.14 11.08
N GLY A 283 0.62 7.83 11.71
CA GLY A 283 1.85 7.24 12.23
C GLY A 283 2.90 6.92 11.17
N PHE A 284 2.89 7.56 9.99
CA PHE A 284 4.01 7.48 9.04
C PHE A 284 5.22 8.26 9.58
N THR A 285 6.41 7.72 9.37
CA THR A 285 7.68 8.32 9.78
C THR A 285 7.95 9.61 9.02
N ALA A 286 8.80 10.51 9.55
CA ALA A 286 9.16 11.75 8.85
C ALA A 286 9.66 11.49 7.42
N ARG A 287 10.55 10.50 7.24
CA ARG A 287 11.10 10.12 5.93
C ARG A 287 10.02 9.65 4.95
N GLU A 288 9.07 8.83 5.40
CA GLU A 288 7.96 8.37 4.56
C GLU A 288 7.08 9.54 4.13
N ARG A 289 6.77 10.45 5.06
CA ARG A 289 5.97 11.65 4.78
C ARG A 289 6.65 12.57 3.79
N ASP A 290 7.94 12.84 3.97
CA ASP A 290 8.71 13.69 3.06
C ASP A 290 8.74 13.09 1.65
N THR A 291 8.84 11.76 1.55
CA THR A 291 8.79 11.03 0.27
C THR A 291 7.42 11.20 -0.40
N VAL A 292 6.33 10.91 0.32
CA VAL A 292 4.97 11.00 -0.22
C VAL A 292 4.60 12.44 -0.60
N VAL A 293 4.84 13.40 0.31
CA VAL A 293 4.53 14.82 0.08
C VAL A 293 5.41 15.40 -1.03
N GLY A 294 6.71 15.07 -1.03
CA GLY A 294 7.65 15.49 -2.05
C GLY A 294 7.26 15.02 -3.44
N ALA A 295 6.89 13.75 -3.58
CA ALA A 295 6.39 13.20 -4.85
C ALA A 295 5.05 13.83 -5.24
N ALA A 296 4.05 13.82 -4.37
CA ALA A 296 2.69 14.32 -4.65
C ALA A 296 2.68 15.80 -5.10
N ARG A 297 3.52 16.63 -4.47
CA ARG A 297 3.56 18.08 -4.73
C ARG A 297 4.61 18.49 -5.77
N GLY A 298 5.69 17.72 -5.89
CA GLY A 298 6.83 18.04 -6.72
C GLY A 298 6.76 17.49 -8.14
N ALA A 299 5.95 16.45 -8.39
CA ALA A 299 6.01 15.69 -9.64
C ALA A 299 5.71 16.54 -10.89
N ALA A 300 4.71 17.42 -10.86
CA ALA A 300 4.41 18.30 -11.99
C ALA A 300 5.57 19.26 -12.32
N GLY A 301 6.19 19.87 -11.30
CA GLY A 301 7.34 20.75 -11.50
C GLY A 301 8.61 20.00 -11.91
N ALA A 302 8.80 18.77 -11.44
CA ALA A 302 9.86 17.89 -11.91
C ALA A 302 9.64 17.45 -13.36
N ALA A 303 8.41 17.14 -13.76
CA ALA A 303 8.06 16.78 -15.14
C ALA A 303 8.38 17.92 -16.11
N ALA A 304 8.04 19.17 -15.75
CA ALA A 304 8.36 20.34 -16.56
C ALA A 304 9.88 20.54 -16.73
N ARG A 305 10.66 20.36 -15.64
CA ARG A 305 12.13 20.42 -15.69
C ARG A 305 12.73 19.29 -16.53
N LEU A 306 12.17 18.08 -16.43
CA LEU A 306 12.57 16.95 -17.26
C LEU A 306 12.27 17.17 -18.73
N ALA A 307 11.15 17.80 -19.07
CA ALA A 307 10.83 18.16 -20.45
C ALA A 307 11.88 19.13 -21.04
N ALA A 308 12.27 20.16 -20.28
CA ALA A 308 13.33 21.06 -20.68
C ALA A 308 14.69 20.35 -20.82
N ALA A 309 15.04 19.49 -19.86
CA ALA A 309 16.29 18.72 -19.90
C ALA A 309 16.32 17.68 -21.05
N ALA A 310 15.18 17.08 -21.37
CA ALA A 310 15.06 16.14 -22.49
C ALA A 310 15.28 16.85 -23.83
N ALA A 311 14.86 18.11 -23.97
CA ALA A 311 15.11 18.93 -25.15
C ALA A 311 16.58 19.38 -25.25
N ASP A 312 17.24 19.65 -24.13
CA ASP A 312 18.67 19.96 -24.07
C ASP A 312 19.55 18.76 -24.46
N GLY A 313 19.13 17.54 -24.09
CA GLY A 313 19.76 16.29 -24.51
C GLY A 313 20.97 15.87 -23.67
N ARG A 314 21.53 16.75 -22.82
CA ARG A 314 22.68 16.40 -21.97
C ARG A 314 22.28 15.58 -20.74
N PRO A 315 23.07 14.55 -20.36
CA PRO A 315 22.88 13.83 -19.10
C PRO A 315 22.94 14.74 -17.86
N SER A 316 23.82 15.74 -17.84
CA SER A 316 23.93 16.69 -16.73
C SER A 316 22.63 17.47 -16.53
N ALA A 317 21.99 17.96 -17.60
CA ALA A 317 20.72 18.66 -17.52
C ALA A 317 19.61 17.80 -16.88
N VAL A 318 19.56 16.51 -17.19
CA VAL A 318 18.62 15.55 -16.57
C VAL A 318 18.92 15.36 -15.09
N ALA A 319 20.19 15.20 -14.72
CA ALA A 319 20.59 15.07 -13.32
C ALA A 319 20.28 16.33 -12.50
N GLU A 320 20.40 17.52 -13.10
CA GLU A 320 20.02 18.77 -12.46
C GLU A 320 18.51 18.92 -12.31
N ALA A 321 17.74 18.52 -13.31
CA ALA A 321 16.28 18.54 -13.27
C ALA A 321 15.71 17.71 -12.11
N LEU A 322 16.41 16.65 -11.69
CA LEU A 322 16.02 15.76 -10.59
C LEU A 322 16.98 15.83 -9.40
N ARG A 323 17.73 16.92 -9.25
CA ARG A 323 18.65 17.10 -8.11
C ARG A 323 17.90 16.99 -6.78
N GLY A 324 18.31 16.04 -5.94
CA GLY A 324 17.69 15.79 -4.63
C GLY A 324 16.32 15.10 -4.69
N ALA A 325 15.86 14.65 -5.86
CA ALA A 325 14.62 13.90 -5.98
C ALA A 325 14.74 12.51 -5.35
N THR A 326 13.63 11.97 -4.86
CA THR A 326 13.50 10.55 -4.52
C THR A 326 13.15 9.74 -5.78
N PRO A 327 13.36 8.41 -5.78
CA PRO A 327 12.89 7.56 -6.87
C PRO A 327 11.40 7.72 -7.17
N GLU A 328 10.56 7.88 -6.15
CA GLU A 328 9.11 8.06 -6.27
C GLU A 328 8.76 9.37 -6.98
N LEU A 329 9.42 10.47 -6.62
CA LEU A 329 9.23 11.76 -7.29
C LEU A 329 9.65 11.68 -8.76
N ALA A 330 10.81 11.09 -9.06
CA ALA A 330 11.31 10.97 -10.44
C ALA A 330 10.40 10.05 -11.29
N ALA A 331 9.97 8.91 -10.75
CA ALA A 331 9.06 7.98 -11.42
C ALA A 331 7.70 8.64 -11.70
N LEU A 332 7.12 9.32 -10.70
CA LEU A 332 5.84 10.02 -10.87
C LEU A 332 5.95 11.19 -11.86
N ALA A 333 7.06 11.93 -11.84
CA ALA A 333 7.34 13.00 -12.80
C ALA A 333 7.48 12.48 -14.24
N GLY A 334 8.18 11.36 -14.43
CA GLY A 334 8.29 10.69 -15.72
C GLY A 334 6.92 10.25 -16.26
N ALA A 335 6.09 9.67 -15.40
CA ALA A 335 4.75 9.23 -15.76
C ALA A 335 3.80 10.39 -16.10
N LEU A 336 3.83 11.49 -15.32
CA LEU A 336 3.04 12.70 -15.61
C LEU A 336 3.45 13.36 -16.92
N GLY A 337 4.75 13.44 -17.20
CA GLY A 337 5.23 13.95 -18.50
C GLY A 337 4.72 13.12 -19.67
N GLY A 338 4.53 11.81 -19.45
CA GLY A 338 3.93 10.86 -20.38
C GLY A 338 2.44 11.13 -20.66
N SER A 339 1.65 11.47 -19.64
CA SER A 339 0.19 11.61 -19.74
C SER A 339 -0.30 12.99 -20.20
N VAL A 340 0.46 14.05 -19.92
CA VAL A 340 0.10 15.43 -20.33
C VAL A 340 0.14 15.60 -21.86
N GLY A 341 0.93 14.80 -22.58
CA GLY A 341 0.97 14.78 -24.05
C GLY A 341 -0.31 14.23 -24.71
N VAL A 342 -1.15 13.50 -23.97
CA VAL A 342 -2.38 12.88 -24.48
C VAL A 342 -3.62 13.73 -24.14
N ALA A 343 -3.67 14.33 -22.96
CA ALA A 343 -4.77 15.22 -22.55
C ALA A 343 -4.82 16.52 -23.38
N GLY A 344 -3.69 17.03 -23.86
CA GLY A 344 -3.66 18.20 -24.76
C GLY A 344 -4.20 17.93 -26.18
N ALA A 345 -4.42 16.66 -26.55
CA ALA A 345 -4.96 16.26 -27.86
C ALA A 345 -6.48 15.97 -27.84
N LEU A 346 -7.08 15.82 -26.66
CA LEU A 346 -8.52 15.64 -26.47
C LEU A 346 -9.04 16.85 -25.69
N GLY A 347 -9.59 17.82 -26.43
CA GLY A 347 -10.14 19.05 -25.88
C GLY A 347 -11.16 18.79 -24.75
N ASP A 348 -11.05 19.65 -23.74
CA ASP A 348 -11.96 19.89 -22.63
C ASP A 348 -13.45 19.63 -22.96
N PRO A 349 -14.12 18.60 -22.38
CA PRO A 349 -15.56 18.45 -22.50
C PRO A 349 -16.21 19.17 -21.32
N GLY A 350 -16.33 20.49 -21.43
CA GLY A 350 -16.66 21.35 -20.30
C GLY A 350 -17.59 22.54 -20.55
N ALA A 351 -18.49 22.56 -21.56
CA ALA A 351 -19.66 23.44 -21.55
C ALA A 351 -20.70 23.18 -22.67
N ALA A 352 -21.98 23.22 -22.28
CA ALA A 352 -23.22 23.50 -23.05
C ALA A 352 -24.06 22.33 -23.63
N GLY A 353 -25.17 22.02 -22.94
CA GLY A 353 -26.52 22.43 -23.40
C GLY A 353 -27.19 21.69 -24.58
N SER A 354 -28.21 20.89 -24.24
CA SER A 354 -29.47 20.59 -24.96
C SER A 354 -29.67 20.94 -26.46
N GLY A 355 -30.11 19.94 -27.25
CA GLY A 355 -31.15 20.12 -28.29
C GLY A 355 -30.81 19.66 -29.72
N GLY A 356 -31.55 18.66 -30.21
CA GLY A 356 -32.21 18.66 -31.53
C GLY A 356 -31.42 18.49 -32.86
N ALA A 357 -31.58 17.30 -33.46
CA ALA A 357 -31.83 17.00 -34.89
C ALA A 357 -30.92 17.52 -36.04
N ALA A 358 -30.41 16.53 -36.78
CA ALA A 358 -30.28 16.40 -38.25
C ALA A 358 -29.73 17.57 -39.10
N GLY A 359 -28.61 17.31 -39.78
CA GLY A 359 -28.13 18.08 -40.93
C GLY A 359 -26.82 17.52 -41.49
N SER A 360 -26.86 17.02 -42.71
CA SER A 360 -25.76 16.38 -43.44
C SER A 360 -24.85 17.37 -44.19
N VAL A 361 -23.65 16.86 -44.52
CA VAL A 361 -22.71 17.21 -45.61
C VAL A 361 -21.65 18.29 -45.34
N GLY A 362 -20.38 17.84 -45.40
CA GLY A 362 -19.31 18.52 -46.15
C GLY A 362 -18.22 19.22 -45.34
N ALA A 363 -17.06 18.56 -45.18
CA ALA A 363 -15.73 19.17 -45.37
C ALA A 363 -14.64 18.14 -45.06
N ALA A 364 -14.09 17.52 -46.12
CA ALA A 364 -12.79 16.89 -46.06
C ALA A 364 -11.73 18.01 -46.02
N GLY A 365 -10.97 18.13 -44.92
CA GLY A 365 -9.84 19.07 -44.86
C GLY A 365 -9.48 19.57 -43.47
N SER A 366 -9.09 18.69 -42.53
CA SER A 366 -8.33 19.10 -41.32
C SER A 366 -7.65 17.95 -40.55
N VAL A 367 -7.71 16.70 -41.03
CA VAL A 367 -7.20 15.52 -40.31
C VAL A 367 -5.66 15.52 -40.15
N GLY A 368 -4.92 16.35 -40.90
CA GLY A 368 -3.45 16.39 -40.86
C GLY A 368 -2.83 17.15 -39.68
N ALA A 369 -3.46 18.22 -39.19
CA ALA A 369 -2.87 19.08 -38.15
C ALA A 369 -3.08 18.51 -36.73
N ALA A 370 -4.24 17.91 -36.47
CA ALA A 370 -4.52 17.23 -35.20
C ALA A 370 -3.65 15.97 -35.02
N GLY A 371 -3.38 15.22 -36.10
CA GLY A 371 -2.49 14.06 -36.07
C GLY A 371 -1.01 14.42 -35.83
N ALA A 372 -0.54 15.53 -36.39
CA ALA A 372 0.83 16.00 -36.17
C ALA A 372 1.04 16.57 -34.75
N ALA A 373 0.06 17.30 -34.21
CA ALA A 373 0.09 17.78 -32.83
C ALA A 373 0.05 16.61 -31.82
N GLY A 374 -0.77 15.58 -32.09
CA GLY A 374 -0.80 14.35 -31.30
C GLY A 374 0.52 13.57 -31.33
N ALA A 375 1.13 13.42 -32.51
CA ALA A 375 2.42 12.74 -32.65
C ALA A 375 3.57 13.48 -31.94
N ALA A 376 3.58 14.82 -32.02
CA ALA A 376 4.56 15.66 -31.31
C ALA A 376 4.38 15.58 -29.78
N GLY A 377 3.13 15.54 -29.29
CA GLY A 377 2.82 15.34 -27.88
C GLY A 377 3.30 13.99 -27.36
N VAL A 378 3.09 12.91 -28.13
CA VAL A 378 3.57 11.55 -27.78
C VAL A 378 5.09 11.47 -27.78
N ALA A 379 5.78 12.09 -28.72
CA ALA A 379 7.24 12.12 -28.77
C ALA A 379 7.84 12.89 -27.57
N ALA A 380 7.24 14.02 -27.19
CA ALA A 380 7.65 14.79 -26.01
C ALA A 380 7.42 14.00 -24.71
N ALA A 381 6.27 13.33 -24.59
CA ALA A 381 5.94 12.42 -23.49
C ALA A 381 6.98 11.30 -23.33
N ALA A 382 7.32 10.61 -24.43
CA ALA A 382 8.34 9.56 -24.43
C ALA A 382 9.73 10.09 -24.07
N ALA A 383 10.06 11.33 -24.45
CA ALA A 383 11.33 11.96 -24.10
C ALA A 383 11.45 12.25 -22.60
N VAL A 384 10.37 12.70 -21.95
CA VAL A 384 10.31 12.92 -20.50
C VAL A 384 10.44 11.59 -19.74
N GLU A 385 9.68 10.57 -20.15
CA GLU A 385 9.78 9.22 -19.58
C GLU A 385 11.21 8.68 -19.71
N GLY A 386 11.82 8.83 -20.89
CA GLY A 386 13.18 8.40 -21.16
C GLY A 386 14.22 9.14 -20.31
N ALA A 387 14.05 10.45 -20.09
CA ALA A 387 14.92 11.23 -19.20
C ALA A 387 14.81 10.77 -17.74
N ALA A 388 13.59 10.56 -17.24
CA ALA A 388 13.38 10.01 -15.90
C ALA A 388 14.05 8.64 -15.75
N ARG A 389 13.88 7.74 -16.73
CA ARG A 389 14.50 6.41 -16.72
C ARG A 389 16.03 6.47 -16.72
N ARG A 390 16.65 7.32 -17.54
CA ARG A 390 18.12 7.52 -17.52
C ARG A 390 18.62 7.99 -16.15
N TRP A 391 17.88 8.87 -15.49
CA TRP A 391 18.23 9.31 -14.16
C TRP A 391 18.12 8.19 -13.12
N LEU A 392 17.01 7.46 -13.16
CA LEU A 392 16.75 6.32 -12.28
C LEU A 392 17.83 5.25 -12.46
N ASP A 393 18.07 4.77 -13.68
CA ASP A 393 18.91 3.59 -13.89
C ASP A 393 20.42 3.86 -13.73
N GLY A 394 20.86 5.13 -13.77
CA GLY A 394 22.29 5.44 -13.79
C GLY A 394 22.67 6.78 -13.17
N LEU A 395 22.18 7.91 -13.70
CA LEU A 395 22.76 9.23 -13.39
C LEU A 395 22.72 9.58 -11.90
N ARG A 396 21.69 9.11 -11.16
CA ARG A 396 21.57 9.35 -9.71
C ARG A 396 22.70 8.73 -8.87
N HIS A 397 23.36 7.70 -9.41
CA HIS A 397 24.44 6.96 -8.74
C HIS A 397 25.83 7.53 -9.02
N VAL A 398 25.95 8.47 -9.98
CA VAL A 398 27.24 9.10 -10.29
C VAL A 398 27.71 9.94 -9.11
N ARG A 399 28.97 9.76 -8.74
CA ARG A 399 29.67 10.49 -7.69
C ARG A 399 31.02 10.97 -8.22
N LEU A 400 31.44 12.12 -7.72
CA LEU A 400 32.80 12.59 -7.94
C LEU A 400 33.78 11.71 -7.16
N GLU A 401 34.98 11.58 -7.70
CA GLU A 401 36.15 11.00 -7.05
C GLU A 401 36.94 12.05 -6.27
N ILE A 402 36.71 13.34 -6.58
CA ILE A 402 37.24 14.47 -5.81
C ILE A 402 36.26 14.93 -4.73
N ASP A 403 36.79 15.54 -3.69
CA ASP A 403 36.02 16.19 -2.64
C ASP A 403 36.42 17.66 -2.43
N GLY A 404 35.90 18.27 -1.36
CA GLY A 404 36.20 19.66 -1.03
C GLY A 404 37.65 19.87 -0.55
N ASP A 405 38.31 18.83 -0.06
CA ASP A 405 39.67 18.90 0.48
C ASP A 405 40.69 18.92 -0.65
N ASP A 406 40.44 18.16 -1.72
CA ASP A 406 41.21 18.23 -2.97
C ASP A 406 41.19 19.66 -3.55
N LEU A 407 40.01 20.29 -3.57
CA LEU A 407 39.86 21.66 -4.07
C LEU A 407 40.54 22.70 -3.18
N ARG A 408 40.50 22.52 -1.86
CA ARG A 408 41.26 23.36 -0.93
C ARG A 408 42.77 23.20 -1.14
N GLY A 409 43.23 21.96 -1.35
CA GLY A 409 44.61 21.65 -1.70
C GLY A 409 45.06 22.31 -3.02
N ALA A 410 44.13 22.45 -3.98
CA ALA A 410 44.35 23.14 -5.24
C ALA A 410 44.18 24.68 -5.18
N GLY A 411 43.90 25.24 -4.00
CA GLY A 411 43.83 26.69 -3.78
C GLY A 411 42.45 27.33 -3.94
N VAL A 412 41.37 26.54 -4.04
CA VAL A 412 40.00 27.07 -4.10
C VAL A 412 39.57 27.60 -2.71
N PRO A 413 39.08 28.85 -2.59
CA PRO A 413 38.64 29.41 -1.31
C PRO A 413 37.48 28.63 -0.70
N GLN A 414 37.50 28.46 0.62
CA GLN A 414 36.40 27.81 1.34
C GLN A 414 35.10 28.62 1.21
N GLY A 415 33.98 27.90 1.06
CA GLY A 415 32.63 28.48 0.96
C GLY A 415 31.95 28.12 -0.36
N GLU A 416 31.17 29.04 -0.92
CA GLU A 416 30.38 28.79 -2.13
C GLU A 416 31.21 28.42 -3.36
N ALA A 417 32.46 28.86 -3.43
CA ALA A 417 33.37 28.57 -4.55
C ALA A 417 33.61 27.05 -4.70
N ILE A 418 33.81 26.33 -3.59
CA ILE A 418 33.94 24.86 -3.58
C ILE A 418 32.66 24.22 -4.13
N GLY A 419 31.49 24.68 -3.68
CA GLY A 419 30.20 24.15 -4.16
C GLY A 419 30.01 24.35 -5.66
N ARG A 420 30.39 25.52 -6.19
CA ARG A 420 30.35 25.81 -7.64
C ARG A 420 31.32 24.93 -8.42
N ALA A 421 32.55 24.76 -7.92
CA ALA A 421 33.58 23.91 -8.52
C ALA A 421 33.14 22.45 -8.61
N LEU A 422 32.65 21.88 -7.50
CA LEU A 422 32.14 20.51 -7.46
C LEU A 422 30.91 20.34 -8.38
N ALA A 423 30.03 21.34 -8.45
CA ALA A 423 28.90 21.29 -9.38
C ALA A 423 29.35 21.30 -10.85
N ALA A 424 30.38 22.08 -11.20
CA ALA A 424 30.97 22.10 -12.54
C ALA A 424 31.62 20.77 -12.91
N ALA A 425 32.44 20.21 -12.01
CA ALA A 425 33.04 18.89 -12.19
C ALA A 425 31.99 17.79 -12.37
N LEU A 426 30.92 17.81 -11.56
CA LEU A 426 29.85 16.82 -11.66
C LEU A 426 29.13 16.91 -13.00
N ARG A 427 28.88 18.11 -13.53
CA ARG A 427 28.30 18.28 -14.87
C ARG A 427 29.20 17.67 -15.95
N ALA A 428 30.49 18.01 -15.94
CA ALA A 428 31.46 17.48 -16.89
C ALA A 428 31.56 15.95 -16.80
N LYS A 429 31.54 15.37 -15.59
CA LYS A 429 31.55 13.91 -15.40
C LYS A 429 30.29 13.25 -15.96
N LEU A 430 29.12 13.83 -15.67
CA LEU A 430 27.84 13.31 -16.16
C LEU A 430 27.76 13.35 -17.69
N ASP A 431 28.32 14.38 -18.32
CA ASP A 431 28.36 14.53 -19.77
C ASP A 431 29.49 13.73 -20.44
N GLY A 432 30.31 13.00 -19.65
CA GLY A 432 31.39 12.15 -20.14
C GLY A 432 32.68 12.91 -20.51
N GLU A 433 32.77 14.18 -20.14
CA GLU A 433 33.89 15.08 -20.45
C GLU A 433 35.02 15.02 -19.40
N ALA A 434 34.70 14.60 -18.16
CA ALA A 434 35.65 14.49 -17.07
C ALA A 434 35.56 13.13 -16.37
N VAL A 435 36.41 12.18 -16.78
CA VAL A 435 36.47 10.83 -16.19
C VAL A 435 37.74 10.70 -15.37
N GLY A 436 37.58 10.40 -14.07
CA GLY A 436 38.66 10.23 -13.11
C GLY A 436 39.02 11.51 -12.35
N ALA A 437 39.60 11.34 -11.17
CA ALA A 437 39.90 12.42 -10.23
C ALA A 437 40.67 13.62 -10.85
N GLU A 438 41.66 13.37 -11.71
CA GLU A 438 42.47 14.44 -12.32
C GLU A 438 41.64 15.30 -13.31
N ALA A 439 40.85 14.67 -14.16
CA ALA A 439 39.98 15.38 -15.11
C ALA A 439 38.84 16.11 -14.40
N GLU A 440 38.30 15.52 -13.33
CA GLU A 440 37.31 16.17 -12.46
C GLU A 440 37.87 17.41 -11.78
N LEU A 441 39.10 17.35 -11.25
CA LEU A 441 39.75 18.49 -10.60
C LEU A 441 40.00 19.62 -11.61
N ALA A 442 40.47 19.28 -12.81
CA ALA A 442 40.66 20.26 -13.89
C ALA A 442 39.34 20.94 -14.29
N ALA A 443 38.26 20.15 -14.43
CA ALA A 443 36.93 20.67 -14.72
C ALA A 443 36.37 21.53 -13.57
N ALA A 444 36.64 21.15 -12.32
CA ALA A 444 36.26 21.92 -11.15
C ALA A 444 36.93 23.30 -11.14
N LEU A 445 38.24 23.35 -11.39
CA LEU A 445 39.03 24.59 -11.40
C LEU A 445 38.66 25.52 -12.55
N ALA A 446 38.29 24.96 -13.71
CA ALA A 446 37.79 25.75 -14.84
C ALA A 446 36.44 26.42 -14.57
N GLY A 447 35.69 25.96 -13.56
CA GLY A 447 34.38 26.48 -13.18
C GLY A 447 34.36 27.52 -12.06
N VAL A 448 35.52 27.92 -11.51
CA VAL A 448 35.65 28.85 -10.36
C VAL A 448 35.99 30.26 -10.80
#